data_AF-A0A6A9QJS1-F1
#
_entry.id   AF-A0A6A9QJS1-F1
#
_cell.length_a   1.000
_cell.length_b   1.000
_cell.length_c   1.000
_cell.angle_alpha   90.00
_cell.angle_beta   90.00
_cell.angle_gamma   90.00
#
_symmetry.space_group_name_H-M   'P 1'
#
loop_
_entity.id
_entity.type
_entity.pdbx_description
1 polymer ?
#
loop_
_entity_poly.entity_id
_entity_poly.type
_entity_poly.pdbx_seq_one_letter_code
_entity_poly.pdbx_strand_id
1 'polypeptide(L)'
;MKGLSELIGVLIVFIIAIVVLIPVILYSTSLYYSSYTSPINAQEQVNGKFVNITYIEKQQDGYLYVKVPAGVSFPSILHFYNYSKGQWVQISTISTSSPYNLGNSPRIEVEIEYYGQIYYVYAEYNTSALVG
;
A
#
# COMPACT_ATOMS: atom_id res chain seq x y z
N MET A 1 53.59 27.17 7.01
CA MET A 1 53.17 25.91 6.36
C MET A 1 52.56 24.88 7.31
N LYS A 2 52.39 25.13 8.64
CA LYS A 2 51.81 24.17 9.60
C LYS A 2 50.29 23.95 9.49
N GLY A 3 49.52 24.96 9.08
CA GLY A 3 48.05 24.86 9.01
C GLY A 3 47.53 23.93 7.91
N LEU A 4 48.30 23.70 6.84
CA LEU A 4 47.85 22.83 5.75
C LEU A 4 47.98 21.34 6.11
N SER A 5 49.03 20.95 6.84
CA SER A 5 49.23 19.57 7.27
C SER A 5 48.22 19.14 8.34
N GLU A 6 47.85 20.06 9.24
CA GLU A 6 46.81 19.80 10.25
C GLU A 6 45.43 19.68 9.61
N LEU A 7 45.10 20.54 8.64
CA LEU A 7 43.86 20.46 7.87
C LEU A 7 43.73 19.13 7.12
N ILE A 8 44.83 18.69 6.47
CA ILE A 8 44.88 17.40 5.76
C ILE A 8 44.72 16.24 6.74
N GLY A 9 45.34 16.31 7.92
CA GLY A 9 45.19 15.30 8.97
C GLY A 9 43.75 15.16 9.45
N VAL A 10 43.06 16.28 9.71
CA VAL A 10 41.64 16.29 10.11
C VAL A 10 40.75 15.73 9.00
N LEU A 11 41.02 16.10 7.74
CA LEU A 11 40.25 15.63 6.59
C LEU A 11 40.35 14.10 6.42
N ILE A 12 41.54 13.54 6.58
CA ILE A 12 41.78 12.09 6.50
C ILE A 12 40.99 11.35 7.58
N VAL A 13 41.02 11.84 8.83
CA VAL A 13 40.25 11.25 9.94
C VAL A 13 38.75 11.29 9.64
N PHE A 14 38.26 12.39 9.08
CA PHE A 14 36.84 12.53 8.71
C PHE A 14 36.44 11.56 7.59
N ILE A 15 37.29 11.37 6.57
CA ILE A 15 37.05 10.42 5.48
C ILE A 15 37.00 8.99 6.02
N ILE A 16 37.92 8.61 6.90
CA ILE A 16 37.94 7.28 7.53
C ILE A 16 36.66 7.07 8.35
N ALA A 17 36.22 8.06 9.12
CA ALA A 17 34.99 7.98 9.88
C ALA A 17 33.76 7.76 8.98
N ILE A 18 33.67 8.47 7.85
CA ILE A 18 32.57 8.32 6.88
C ILE A 18 32.59 6.93 6.23
N VAL A 19 33.77 6.46 5.81
CA VAL A 19 33.94 5.14 5.17
C VAL A 19 33.56 3.99 6.10
N VAL A 20 33.71 4.16 7.42
CA VAL A 20 33.29 3.15 8.40
C VAL A 20 31.82 3.31 8.80
N LEU A 21 31.35 4.55 9.01
CA LEU A 21 29.98 4.80 9.48
C LEU A 21 28.93 4.49 8.42
N ILE A 22 29.16 4.83 7.15
CA ILE A 22 28.17 4.61 6.09
C ILE A 22 27.82 3.11 5.93
N PRO A 23 28.80 2.19 5.79
CA PRO A 23 28.50 0.76 5.70
C PRO A 23 27.79 0.21 6.93
N VAL A 24 28.12 0.70 8.14
CA VAL A 24 27.48 0.27 9.38
C VAL A 24 26.02 0.70 9.43
N ILE A 25 25.70 1.92 9.00
CA ILE A 25 24.32 2.43 8.91
C ILE A 25 23.53 1.67 7.84
N LEU A 26 24.13 1.40 6.69
CA LEU A 26 23.49 0.62 5.63
C LEU A 26 23.25 -0.84 6.04
N TYR A 27 24.18 -1.44 6.78
CA TYR A 27 24.03 -2.80 7.30
C TYR A 27 22.95 -2.87 8.39
N SER A 28 22.92 -1.93 9.33
CA SER A 28 21.91 -1.92 10.41
C SER A 28 20.49 -1.69 9.87
N THR A 29 20.34 -0.81 8.89
CA THR A 29 19.05 -0.63 8.19
C THR A 29 18.66 -1.90 7.42
N SER A 30 19.60 -2.58 6.75
CA SER A 30 19.30 -3.86 6.07
C SER A 30 18.81 -4.95 7.03
N LEU A 31 19.37 -5.02 8.25
CA LEU A 31 18.93 -5.96 9.29
C LEU A 31 17.54 -5.59 9.82
N TYR A 32 17.25 -4.31 10.00
CA TYR A 32 15.93 -3.84 10.40
C TYR A 32 14.85 -4.22 9.37
N TYR A 33 15.13 -4.04 8.08
CA TYR A 33 14.19 -4.43 7.02
C TYR A 33 14.14 -5.95 6.77
N SER A 34 15.23 -6.68 7.00
CA SER A 34 15.25 -8.16 6.88
C SER A 34 14.50 -8.86 8.03
N SER A 35 14.36 -8.18 9.17
CA SER A 35 13.62 -8.67 10.34
C SER A 35 12.14 -8.25 10.31
N TYR A 36 11.74 -7.44 9.33
CA TYR A 36 10.34 -7.09 9.13
C TYR A 36 9.63 -8.26 8.47
N THR A 37 9.19 -9.23 9.28
CA THR A 37 8.12 -10.11 8.86
C THR A 37 6.85 -9.27 8.84
N SER A 38 6.30 -9.01 7.65
CA SER A 38 4.91 -8.58 7.51
C SER A 38 4.09 -9.42 8.48
N PRO A 39 3.20 -8.82 9.30
CA PRO A 39 2.31 -9.60 10.14
C PRO A 39 1.70 -10.65 9.22
N ILE A 40 1.90 -11.93 9.56
CA ILE A 40 1.18 -13.01 8.91
C ILE A 40 -0.26 -12.57 9.05
N ASN A 41 -0.91 -12.26 7.92
CA ASN A 41 -2.34 -12.07 7.88
C ASN A 41 -2.88 -13.35 8.52
N ALA A 42 -3.23 -13.26 9.80
CA ALA A 42 -4.20 -14.16 10.36
C ALA A 42 -5.36 -14.00 9.39
N GLN A 43 -5.58 -15.02 8.56
CA GLN A 43 -6.86 -15.16 7.91
C GLN A 43 -7.81 -15.34 9.09
N GLU A 44 -8.27 -14.21 9.64
CA GLU A 44 -9.40 -14.18 10.53
C GLU A 44 -10.46 -14.99 9.81
N GLN A 45 -11.02 -15.97 10.51
CA GLN A 45 -12.22 -16.64 10.07
C GLN A 45 -13.19 -15.54 9.64
N VAL A 46 -13.44 -15.49 8.34
CA VAL A 46 -14.27 -14.47 7.70
C VAL A 46 -15.69 -14.68 8.20
N ASN A 47 -15.99 -14.11 9.36
CA ASN A 47 -17.33 -13.94 9.86
C ASN A 47 -18.07 -13.19 8.75
N GLY A 48 -19.26 -13.63 8.33
CA GLY A 48 -19.91 -13.19 7.08
C GLY A 48 -20.34 -11.71 6.99
N LYS A 49 -19.62 -10.79 7.65
CA LYS A 49 -19.85 -9.36 7.79
C LYS A 49 -18.90 -8.49 6.95
N PHE A 50 -17.90 -9.08 6.30
CA PHE A 50 -16.91 -8.34 5.51
C PHE A 50 -17.33 -8.17 4.05
N VAL A 51 -17.12 -6.99 3.50
CA VAL A 51 -17.22 -6.66 2.08
C VAL A 51 -15.98 -7.18 1.36
N ASN A 52 -16.16 -7.94 0.28
CA ASN A 52 -15.04 -8.44 -0.52
C ASN A 52 -14.80 -7.53 -1.73
N ILE A 53 -13.57 -7.05 -1.85
CA ILE A 53 -13.08 -6.16 -2.90
C ILE A 53 -12.11 -6.98 -3.74
N THR A 54 -12.49 -7.27 -4.99
CA THR A 54 -11.65 -8.03 -5.93
C THR A 54 -11.26 -7.13 -7.09
N TYR A 55 -9.97 -7.00 -7.36
CA TYR A 55 -9.47 -6.22 -8.48
C TYR A 55 -8.87 -7.15 -9.53
N ILE A 56 -9.32 -7.04 -10.79
CA ILE A 56 -8.94 -7.97 -11.87
C ILE A 56 -8.42 -7.17 -13.06
N GLU A 57 -7.37 -7.66 -13.69
CA GLU A 57 -6.94 -7.13 -14.99
C GLU A 57 -7.68 -7.83 -16.13
N LYS A 58 -8.21 -7.06 -17.08
CA LYS A 58 -8.76 -7.59 -18.32
C LYS A 58 -8.44 -6.64 -19.47
N GLN A 59 -7.75 -7.14 -20.50
CA GLN A 59 -7.39 -6.35 -21.68
C GLN A 59 -6.64 -5.05 -21.32
N GLN A 60 -5.70 -5.11 -20.36
CA GLN A 60 -4.90 -3.98 -19.85
C GLN A 60 -5.67 -2.95 -19.00
N ASP A 61 -6.98 -3.12 -18.84
CA ASP A 61 -7.78 -2.32 -17.92
C ASP A 61 -8.04 -3.07 -16.61
N GLY A 62 -8.09 -2.31 -15.51
CA GLY A 62 -8.46 -2.82 -14.20
C GLY A 62 -9.96 -2.74 -13.95
N TYR A 63 -10.52 -3.82 -13.43
CA TYR A 63 -11.92 -3.97 -13.10
C TYR A 63 -12.09 -4.27 -11.61
N LEU A 64 -12.83 -3.44 -10.92
CA LEU A 64 -13.13 -3.61 -9.50
C LEU A 64 -14.50 -4.29 -9.33
N TYR A 65 -14.50 -5.41 -8.61
CA TYR A 65 -15.69 -6.12 -8.18
C TYR A 65 -15.87 -5.91 -6.68
N VAL A 66 -17.07 -5.50 -6.28
CA VAL A 66 -17.43 -5.32 -4.87
C VAL A 66 -18.54 -6.30 -4.56
N LYS A 67 -18.27 -7.26 -3.67
CA LYS A 67 -19.24 -8.26 -3.24
C LYS A 67 -19.59 -8.04 -1.77
N VAL A 68 -20.83 -7.62 -1.55
CA VAL A 68 -21.43 -7.48 -0.21
C VAL A 68 -22.19 -8.77 0.10
N PRO A 69 -21.87 -9.50 1.19
CA PRO A 69 -22.62 -10.70 1.58
C PRO A 69 -24.08 -10.38 1.91
N ALA A 70 -24.96 -11.38 1.76
CA ALA A 70 -26.36 -11.22 2.15
C ALA A 70 -26.48 -10.96 3.67
N GLY A 71 -27.27 -9.96 4.05
CA GLY A 71 -27.45 -9.55 5.46
C GLY A 71 -26.40 -8.55 5.97
N VAL A 72 -25.49 -8.09 5.12
CA VAL A 72 -24.50 -7.04 5.39
C VAL A 72 -25.05 -5.71 4.83
N SER A 73 -24.92 -4.62 5.59
CA SER A 73 -25.33 -3.31 5.10
C SER A 73 -24.49 -2.92 3.87
N PHE A 74 -25.06 -2.17 2.94
CA PHE A 74 -24.25 -1.62 1.85
C PHE A 74 -23.29 -0.56 2.40
N PRO A 75 -22.03 -0.50 1.91
CA PRO A 75 -21.17 0.63 2.20
C PRO A 75 -21.79 1.92 1.70
N SER A 76 -21.66 3.00 2.47
CA SER A 76 -22.22 4.31 2.12
C SER A 76 -21.38 5.02 1.05
N ILE A 77 -20.05 4.82 1.09
CA ILE A 77 -19.10 5.50 0.20
C ILE A 77 -18.05 4.50 -0.29
N LEU A 78 -17.73 4.59 -1.57
CA LEU A 78 -16.64 3.88 -2.20
C LEU A 78 -15.84 4.89 -3.04
N HIS A 79 -14.65 5.25 -2.59
CA HIS A 79 -13.68 5.98 -3.40
C HIS A 79 -12.55 5.03 -3.82
N PHE A 80 -11.97 5.26 -4.99
CA PHE A 80 -10.70 4.62 -5.33
C PHE A 80 -9.68 5.65 -5.80
N TYR A 81 -8.44 5.47 -5.38
CA TYR A 81 -7.31 6.22 -5.89
C TYR A 81 -6.67 5.44 -7.04
N ASN A 82 -6.66 6.05 -8.22
CA ASN A 82 -5.96 5.53 -9.38
C ASN A 82 -4.53 6.06 -9.37
N TYR A 83 -3.56 5.21 -9.05
CA TYR A 83 -2.14 5.59 -8.99
C TYR A 83 -1.55 5.97 -10.35
N SER A 84 -2.09 5.44 -11.45
CA SER A 84 -1.65 5.79 -12.81
C SER A 84 -2.13 7.17 -13.27
N LYS A 85 -3.27 7.66 -12.73
CA LYS A 85 -3.83 8.98 -13.04
C LYS A 85 -3.63 10.02 -11.91
N GLY A 86 -3.22 9.57 -10.72
CA GLY A 86 -3.00 10.44 -9.56
C GLY A 86 -4.28 11.10 -9.04
N GLN A 87 -5.43 10.41 -9.08
CA GLN A 87 -6.72 10.99 -8.70
C GLN A 87 -7.60 10.04 -7.90
N TRP A 88 -8.37 10.60 -6.96
CA TRP A 88 -9.50 9.94 -6.32
C TRP A 88 -10.73 10.01 -7.21
N VAL A 89 -11.43 8.88 -7.33
CA VAL A 89 -12.64 8.74 -8.12
C VAL A 89 -13.72 8.15 -7.22
N GLN A 90 -14.87 8.81 -7.19
CA GLN A 90 -16.03 8.36 -6.42
C GLN A 90 -16.90 7.42 -7.23
N ILE A 91 -17.26 6.30 -6.61
CA ILE A 91 -18.29 5.38 -7.11
C ILE A 91 -19.58 5.68 -6.38
N SER A 92 -20.52 6.30 -7.10
CA SER A 92 -21.78 6.82 -6.53
C SER A 92 -22.80 5.74 -6.18
N THR A 93 -22.65 4.54 -6.73
CA THR A 93 -23.60 3.45 -6.54
C THR A 93 -22.88 2.11 -6.54
N ILE A 94 -22.96 1.39 -5.43
CA ILE A 94 -22.33 0.08 -5.27
C ILE A 94 -23.25 -1.01 -5.83
N SER A 95 -23.05 -1.38 -7.09
CA SER A 95 -23.50 -2.62 -7.70
C SER A 95 -22.64 -3.82 -7.26
N THR A 96 -23.30 -4.91 -6.88
CA THR A 96 -22.69 -6.24 -6.63
C THR A 96 -22.74 -7.15 -7.86
N SER A 97 -23.41 -6.74 -8.93
CA SER A 97 -23.64 -7.54 -10.13
C SER A 97 -22.72 -7.16 -11.29
N SER A 98 -22.09 -5.98 -11.25
CA SER A 98 -21.27 -5.45 -12.34
C SER A 98 -19.97 -4.86 -11.82
N PRO A 99 -18.84 -5.11 -12.49
CA PRO A 99 -17.57 -4.48 -12.13
C PRO A 99 -17.51 -3.01 -12.55
N TYR A 100 -16.68 -2.23 -11.84
CA TYR A 100 -16.29 -0.88 -12.23
C TYR A 100 -15.02 -0.94 -13.08
N ASN A 101 -15.06 -0.39 -14.28
CA ASN A 101 -13.85 -0.17 -15.06
C ASN A 101 -13.10 1.04 -14.48
N LEU A 102 -11.90 0.80 -13.97
CA LEU A 102 -11.03 1.81 -13.37
C LEU A 102 -9.95 2.31 -14.34
N GLY A 103 -9.91 1.74 -15.55
CA GLY A 103 -8.84 1.90 -16.54
C GLY A 103 -7.55 1.18 -16.11
N ASN A 104 -6.50 1.38 -16.89
CA ASN A 104 -5.17 0.85 -16.55
C ASN A 104 -4.61 1.50 -15.27
N SER A 105 -4.55 0.74 -14.18
CA SER A 105 -3.91 1.10 -12.92
C SER A 105 -3.43 -0.17 -12.21
N PRO A 106 -2.14 -0.55 -12.31
CA PRO A 106 -1.63 -1.82 -11.72
C PRO A 106 -1.91 -1.98 -10.22
N ARG A 107 -2.07 -0.85 -9.54
CA ARG A 107 -2.42 -0.76 -8.14
C ARG A 107 -3.50 0.30 -7.94
N ILE A 108 -4.41 0.02 -7.02
CA ILE A 108 -5.41 0.95 -6.54
C ILE A 108 -5.43 0.97 -5.01
N GLU A 109 -5.96 2.04 -4.47
CA GLU A 109 -6.36 2.13 -3.07
C GLU A 109 -7.86 2.38 -3.04
N VAL A 110 -8.58 1.61 -2.23
CA VAL A 110 -10.03 1.70 -2.12
C VAL A 110 -10.35 2.16 -0.73
N GLU A 111 -11.08 3.27 -0.64
CA GLU A 111 -11.65 3.80 0.58
C GLU A 111 -13.11 3.36 0.65
N ILE A 112 -13.50 2.75 1.77
CA ILE A 112 -14.85 2.26 2.01
C ILE A 112 -15.34 2.85 3.31
N GLU A 113 -16.48 3.55 3.26
CA GLU A 113 -17.19 3.92 4.47
C GLU A 113 -18.23 2.85 4.83
N TYR A 114 -18.07 2.29 6.03
CA TYR A 114 -18.94 1.25 6.54
C TYR A 114 -19.27 1.48 8.02
N TYR A 115 -20.56 1.54 8.36
CA TYR A 115 -21.05 1.92 9.70
C TYR A 115 -20.44 3.20 10.30
N GLY A 116 -20.15 4.20 9.45
CA GLY A 116 -19.53 5.46 9.87
C GLY A 116 -18.04 5.36 10.20
N GLN A 117 -17.40 4.22 9.90
CA GLN A 117 -15.95 4.05 9.92
C GLN A 117 -15.41 4.01 8.50
N ILE A 118 -14.22 4.57 8.30
CA ILE A 118 -13.55 4.59 7.01
C ILE A 118 -12.45 3.53 7.03
N TYR A 119 -12.47 2.64 6.04
CA TYR A 119 -11.50 1.59 5.83
C TYR A 119 -10.75 1.84 4.54
N TYR A 120 -9.45 1.52 4.52
CA TYR A 120 -8.61 1.62 3.34
C TYR A 120 -8.08 0.24 2.98
N VAL A 121 -8.11 -0.08 1.69
CA VAL A 121 -7.56 -1.33 1.16
C VAL A 121 -6.67 -1.04 -0.03
N TYR A 122 -5.49 -1.65 -0.03
CA TYR A 122 -4.63 -1.67 -1.20
C TYR A 122 -4.93 -2.94 -2.00
N ALA A 123 -5.17 -2.78 -3.29
CA ALA A 123 -5.37 -3.89 -4.20
C ALA A 123 -4.50 -3.74 -5.45
N GLU A 124 -3.83 -4.83 -5.80
CA GLU A 124 -3.12 -4.98 -7.07
C GLU A 124 -3.95 -5.86 -8.01
N TYR A 125 -3.59 -5.90 -9.29
CA TYR A 125 -4.29 -6.78 -10.23
C TYR A 125 -4.36 -8.23 -9.74
N ASN A 126 -5.55 -8.80 -9.90
CA ASN A 126 -5.90 -10.17 -9.55
C ASN A 126 -5.79 -10.49 -8.05
N THR A 127 -5.93 -9.47 -7.20
CA THR A 127 -5.98 -9.62 -5.74
C THR A 127 -7.39 -9.43 -5.21
N SER A 128 -7.63 -9.93 -4.00
CA SER A 128 -8.86 -9.71 -3.26
C SER A 128 -8.55 -9.34 -1.82
N ALA A 129 -9.37 -8.46 -1.26
CA ALA A 129 -9.27 -8.03 0.12
C ALA A 129 -10.65 -7.99 0.78
N LEU A 130 -10.67 -8.27 2.07
CA LEU A 130 -11.87 -8.24 2.90
C LEU A 130 -11.83 -6.99 3.76
N VAL A 131 -12.95 -6.26 3.78
CA VAL A 131 -13.09 -4.96 4.45
C VAL A 131 -14.36 -4.96 5.29
N GLY A 132 -14.28 -4.67 6.59
CA GLY A 132 -15.46 -4.66 7.47
C GLY A 132 -15.11 -4.68 8.95
#